data_AF-A0A6L7G0Y1-F1
#
_entry.id   AF-A0A6L7G0Y1-F1
#
_cell.length_a   1.000
_cell.length_b   1.000
_cell.length_c   1.000
_cell.angle_alpha   90.00
_cell.angle_beta   90.00
_cell.angle_gamma   90.00
#
_symmetry.space_group_name_H-M   'P 1'
#
loop_
_entity.id
_entity.type
_entity.pdbx_description
1 polymer ?
#
loop_
_entity_poly.entity_id
_entity_poly.type
_entity_poly.pdbx_seq_one_letter_code
_entity_poly.pdbx_strand_id
1 'polypeptide(L)'
;MQIAILGKGNMGTPLAALLRTAGHRVDSLGRLDDPLTALSQAQVVLLALRYEQALALVAQPAIRQALSGKTVIDITNPLAEDFMSLTTGHSTSGAEELARLLPASAVVKAFNTIFAAVLEDHATGRPCKLPVFVAGDDGMAVATVTSLVQDMNLRAIAAGALTNARYLEPMTEMMIQLGYGLGHGDRIGFALEAAA
;
A
#
# COMPACT_ATOMS: atom_id res chain seq x y z
N MET A 1 -7.65 -10.71 -11.67
CA MET A 1 -6.65 -10.11 -12.60
C MET A 1 -5.23 -10.56 -12.26
N GLN A 2 -4.22 -10.18 -13.05
CA GLN A 2 -2.80 -10.43 -12.75
C GLN A 2 -2.21 -9.27 -11.94
N ILE A 3 -1.65 -9.57 -10.76
CA ILE A 3 -1.10 -8.61 -9.80
C ILE A 3 0.33 -9.00 -9.46
N ALA A 4 1.25 -8.04 -9.47
CA ALA A 4 2.61 -8.23 -8.94
C ALA A 4 2.72 -7.56 -7.57
N ILE A 5 3.29 -8.25 -6.58
CA ILE A 5 3.61 -7.71 -5.26
C ILE A 5 5.13 -7.72 -5.11
N LEU A 6 5.73 -6.53 -5.01
CA LEU A 6 7.15 -6.36 -4.78
C LEU A 6 7.36 -6.27 -3.27
N GLY A 7 7.82 -7.37 -2.66
CA GLY A 7 8.02 -7.53 -1.22
C GLY A 7 7.24 -8.70 -0.63
N LYS A 8 7.95 -9.65 -0.01
CA LYS A 8 7.39 -10.84 0.67
C LYS A 8 7.37 -10.69 2.20
N GLY A 9 7.38 -9.44 2.69
CA GLY A 9 7.42 -9.14 4.11
C GLY A 9 6.06 -9.27 4.79
N ASN A 10 5.98 -8.73 6.02
CA ASN A 10 4.80 -8.81 6.88
C ASN A 10 3.53 -8.23 6.24
N MET A 11 3.64 -7.21 5.38
CA MET A 11 2.49 -6.67 4.63
C MET A 11 2.20 -7.47 3.35
N GLY A 12 3.24 -7.78 2.57
CA GLY A 12 3.08 -8.40 1.25
C GLY A 12 2.52 -9.82 1.31
N THR A 13 2.90 -10.60 2.31
CA THR A 13 2.44 -12.00 2.47
C THR A 13 0.93 -12.13 2.72
N PRO A 14 0.32 -11.47 3.73
CA PRO A 14 -1.12 -11.54 3.94
C PRO A 14 -1.91 -10.90 2.79
N LEU A 15 -1.44 -9.79 2.20
CA LEU A 15 -2.08 -9.20 1.02
C LEU A 15 -2.08 -10.16 -0.18
N ALA A 16 -0.97 -10.88 -0.40
CA ALA A 16 -0.91 -11.90 -1.44
C ALA A 16 -1.90 -13.05 -1.18
N ALA A 17 -2.02 -13.49 0.08
CA ALA A 17 -2.97 -14.53 0.45
C ALA A 17 -4.43 -14.08 0.23
N LEU A 18 -4.79 -12.88 0.68
CA LEU A 18 -6.12 -12.31 0.51
C LEU A 18 -6.50 -12.16 -0.97
N LEU A 19 -5.60 -11.61 -1.78
CA LEU A 19 -5.82 -11.47 -3.23
C LEU A 19 -5.95 -12.82 -3.95
N ARG A 20 -5.18 -13.85 -3.55
CA ARG A 20 -5.30 -15.20 -4.10
C ARG A 20 -6.64 -15.84 -3.72
N THR A 21 -7.05 -15.71 -2.45
CA THR A 21 -8.36 -16.18 -1.97
C THR A 21 -9.51 -15.52 -2.73
N ALA A 22 -9.36 -14.24 -3.07
CA ALA A 22 -10.31 -13.49 -3.89
C ALA A 22 -10.28 -13.86 -5.39
N GLY A 23 -9.44 -14.82 -5.81
CA GLY A 23 -9.41 -15.33 -7.19
C GLY A 23 -8.46 -14.58 -8.14
N HIS A 24 -7.58 -13.71 -7.63
CA HIS A 24 -6.56 -13.04 -8.43
C HIS A 24 -5.31 -13.91 -8.58
N ARG A 25 -4.62 -13.75 -9.72
CA ARG A 25 -3.28 -14.32 -9.92
C ARG A 25 -2.27 -13.34 -9.36
N VAL A 26 -1.43 -13.82 -8.44
CA VAL A 26 -0.49 -12.98 -7.70
C VAL A 26 0.91 -13.54 -7.81
N ASP A 27 1.79 -12.77 -8.45
CA ASP A 27 3.24 -12.96 -8.39
C ASP A 27 3.78 -12.19 -7.18
N SER A 28 4.40 -12.90 -6.23
CA SER A 28 5.07 -12.27 -5.09
C SER A 28 6.57 -12.35 -5.31
N LEU A 29 7.26 -11.21 -5.25
CA LEU A 29 8.68 -11.08 -5.57
C LEU A 29 9.45 -10.58 -4.35
N GLY A 30 10.55 -11.23 -4.01
CA GLY A 30 11.50 -10.81 -2.98
C GLY A 30 12.69 -10.08 -3.58
N ARG A 31 13.64 -9.69 -2.73
CA ARG A 31 14.82 -8.91 -3.12
C ARG A 31 15.71 -9.58 -4.19
N LEU A 32 15.75 -10.91 -4.23
CA LEU A 32 16.61 -11.67 -5.14
C LEU A 32 15.90 -12.06 -6.45
N ASP A 33 14.60 -11.79 -6.55
CA ASP A 33 13.81 -12.14 -7.73
C ASP A 33 13.92 -11.02 -8.77
N ASP A 34 13.98 -11.36 -10.07
CA ASP A 34 13.84 -10.37 -11.14
C ASP A 34 12.35 -10.03 -11.32
N PRO A 35 11.93 -8.77 -11.07
CA PRO A 35 10.53 -8.42 -11.17
C PRO A 35 10.05 -8.23 -12.61
N LEU A 36 10.95 -8.06 -13.61
CA LEU A 36 10.57 -7.60 -14.94
C LEU A 36 9.56 -8.51 -15.64
N THR A 37 9.72 -9.83 -15.50
CA THR A 37 8.77 -10.79 -16.08
C THR A 37 7.37 -10.62 -15.46
N ALA A 38 7.28 -10.57 -14.14
CA ALA A 38 6.00 -10.37 -13.44
C ALA A 38 5.38 -9.00 -13.75
N LEU A 39 6.20 -7.94 -13.78
CA LEU A 39 5.75 -6.59 -14.12
C LEU A 39 5.19 -6.52 -15.55
N SER A 40 5.78 -7.24 -16.51
CA SER A 40 5.28 -7.26 -17.89
C SER A 40 3.85 -7.82 -18.00
N GLN A 41 3.47 -8.75 -17.12
CA GLN A 41 2.17 -9.42 -17.13
C GLN A 41 1.13 -8.76 -16.21
N ALA A 42 1.59 -8.04 -15.18
CA ALA A 42 0.72 -7.44 -14.18
C ALA A 42 -0.02 -6.20 -14.70
N GLN A 43 -1.28 -6.04 -14.30
CA GLN A 43 -2.05 -4.80 -14.53
C GLN A 43 -1.94 -3.85 -13.33
N VAL A 44 -1.77 -4.44 -12.14
CA VAL A 44 -1.63 -3.74 -10.87
C VAL A 44 -0.34 -4.21 -10.20
N VAL A 45 0.42 -3.27 -9.67
CA VAL A 45 1.67 -3.55 -8.96
C VAL A 45 1.60 -2.95 -7.57
N LEU A 46 1.84 -3.76 -6.53
CA LEU A 46 1.82 -3.32 -5.14
C LEU A 46 3.25 -3.25 -4.60
N LEU A 47 3.65 -2.06 -4.13
CA LEU A 47 4.98 -1.79 -3.59
C LEU A 47 5.01 -2.11 -2.08
N ALA A 48 5.12 -3.39 -1.73
CA ALA A 48 5.25 -3.86 -0.36
C ALA A 48 6.71 -3.80 0.16
N LEU A 49 7.34 -2.63 -0.03
CA LEU A 49 8.74 -2.37 0.28
C LEU A 49 8.86 -1.31 1.38
N ARG A 50 10.07 -1.12 1.92
CA ARG A 50 10.36 0.13 2.65
C ARG A 50 10.38 1.30 1.67
N TYR A 51 10.04 2.48 2.16
CA TYR A 51 9.97 3.70 1.34
C TYR A 51 11.21 3.93 0.46
N GLU A 52 12.40 3.96 1.06
CA GLU A 52 13.67 4.13 0.34
C GLU A 52 13.92 3.05 -0.72
N GLN A 53 13.50 1.81 -0.43
CA GLN A 53 13.64 0.70 -1.36
C GLN A 53 12.67 0.83 -2.54
N ALA A 54 11.46 1.33 -2.30
CA ALA A 54 10.50 1.62 -3.36
C ALA A 54 11.04 2.72 -4.28
N LEU A 55 11.52 3.83 -3.72
CA LEU A 55 12.14 4.91 -4.50
C LEU A 55 13.32 4.42 -5.33
N ALA A 56 14.26 3.70 -4.71
CA ALA A 56 15.44 3.16 -5.40
C ALA A 56 15.07 2.18 -6.51
N LEU A 57 14.01 1.37 -6.32
CA LEU A 57 13.54 0.42 -7.32
C LEU A 57 12.91 1.13 -8.51
N VAL A 58 11.98 2.07 -8.28
CA VAL A 58 11.29 2.79 -9.37
C VAL A 58 12.18 3.80 -10.08
N ALA A 59 13.30 4.21 -9.47
CA ALA A 59 14.32 5.03 -10.11
C ALA A 59 15.05 4.29 -11.25
N GLN A 60 15.06 2.96 -11.24
CA GLN A 60 15.71 2.16 -12.28
C GLN A 60 14.93 2.28 -13.61
N PRO A 61 15.58 2.64 -14.73
CA PRO A 61 14.88 2.89 -16.00
C PRO A 61 14.03 1.71 -16.49
N ALA A 62 14.56 0.48 -16.39
CA ALA A 62 13.83 -0.73 -16.81
C ALA A 62 12.57 -0.96 -15.97
N ILE A 63 12.63 -0.70 -14.66
CA ILE A 63 11.46 -0.81 -13.77
C ILE A 63 10.44 0.28 -14.08
N ARG A 64 10.88 1.54 -14.18
CA ARG A 64 10.00 2.67 -14.56
C ARG A 64 9.27 2.38 -15.87
N GLN A 65 9.99 1.89 -16.87
CA GLN A 65 9.41 1.53 -18.16
C GLN A 65 8.43 0.36 -18.02
N ALA A 66 8.79 -0.67 -17.25
CA ALA A 66 7.91 -1.80 -16.98
C ALA A 66 6.65 -1.41 -16.19
N LEU A 67 6.63 -0.30 -15.46
CA LEU A 67 5.47 0.22 -14.74
C LEU A 67 4.58 1.15 -15.57
N SER A 68 5.05 1.62 -16.73
CA SER A 68 4.31 2.54 -17.60
C SER A 68 2.92 1.99 -17.96
N GLY A 69 1.90 2.84 -17.82
CA GLY A 69 0.49 2.55 -18.07
C GLY A 69 -0.19 1.69 -17.00
N LYS A 70 0.48 1.34 -15.89
CA LYS A 70 -0.06 0.47 -14.84
C LYS A 70 -0.57 1.26 -13.64
N THR A 71 -1.44 0.62 -12.87
CA THR A 71 -1.79 1.07 -11.51
C THR A 71 -0.71 0.60 -10.54
N VAL A 72 -0.12 1.53 -9.80
CA VAL A 72 0.91 1.26 -8.79
C VAL A 72 0.35 1.60 -7.41
N ILE A 73 0.12 0.58 -6.60
CA ILE A 73 -0.34 0.73 -5.22
C ILE A 73 0.87 0.97 -4.33
N ASP A 74 0.97 2.19 -3.82
CA ASP A 74 1.91 2.56 -2.78
C ASP A 74 1.32 2.20 -1.41
N ILE A 75 2.01 1.33 -0.67
CA ILE A 75 1.68 0.99 0.72
C ILE A 75 2.75 1.46 1.71
N THR A 76 3.75 2.20 1.23
CA THR A 76 4.92 2.58 2.03
C THR A 76 4.56 3.62 3.08
N ASN A 77 5.38 3.70 4.12
CA ASN A 77 5.41 4.85 5.02
C ASN A 77 6.88 5.33 5.06
N PRO A 78 7.16 6.62 4.85
CA PRO A 78 8.52 7.18 4.84
C PRO A 78 9.05 7.29 6.27
N LEU A 79 9.25 6.15 6.94
CA LEU A 79 9.70 6.10 8.33
C LEU A 79 11.19 6.41 8.45
N ALA A 80 11.56 7.14 9.49
CA ALA A 80 12.94 7.32 9.92
C ALA A 80 13.52 6.02 10.52
N GLU A 81 14.82 6.01 10.81
CA GLU A 81 15.51 4.83 11.36
C GLU A 81 14.98 4.38 12.72
N ASP A 82 14.34 5.28 13.47
CA ASP A 82 13.68 4.98 14.74
C ASP A 82 12.38 4.16 14.55
N PHE A 83 11.87 4.06 13.32
CA PHE A 83 10.56 3.49 12.96
C PHE A 83 9.37 4.15 13.67
N MET A 84 9.56 5.33 14.27
CA MET A 84 8.56 6.04 15.06
C MET A 84 8.16 7.37 14.42
N SER A 85 9.07 8.01 13.66
CA SER A 85 8.83 9.29 13.00
C SER A 85 8.89 9.19 11.48
N LEU A 86 8.35 10.19 10.77
CA LEU A 86 8.43 10.27 9.31
C LEU A 86 9.61 11.14 8.83
N THR A 87 10.30 10.70 7.78
CA THR A 87 11.29 11.49 7.03
C THR A 87 10.64 12.45 6.03
N THR A 88 9.40 12.17 5.63
CA THR A 88 8.59 12.94 4.68
C THR A 88 7.14 13.02 5.17
N GLY A 89 6.53 14.20 5.15
CA GLY A 89 5.12 14.36 5.54
C GLY A 89 4.64 15.82 5.48
N HIS A 90 3.32 16.00 5.67
CA HIS A 90 2.59 17.28 5.75
C HIS A 90 2.59 18.19 4.51
N SER A 91 3.76 18.53 3.97
CA SER A 91 3.93 19.40 2.79
C SER A 91 4.08 18.61 1.49
N THR A 92 4.55 17.36 1.59
CA THR A 92 4.51 16.34 0.54
C THR A 92 4.34 14.96 1.16
N SER A 93 4.39 13.90 0.36
CA SER A 93 4.25 12.52 0.80
C SER A 93 5.13 11.58 -0.03
N GLY A 94 5.42 10.41 0.51
CA GLY A 94 6.14 9.37 -0.23
C GLY A 94 5.41 8.94 -1.50
N ALA A 95 4.07 8.92 -1.46
CA ALA A 95 3.24 8.64 -2.63
C ALA A 95 3.41 9.67 -3.76
N GLU A 96 3.50 10.96 -3.42
CA GLU A 96 3.74 12.04 -4.40
C GLU A 96 5.16 11.98 -4.99
N GLU A 97 6.16 11.56 -4.22
CA GLU A 97 7.52 11.31 -4.72
C GLU A 97 7.57 10.12 -5.68
N LEU A 98 6.88 9.03 -5.36
CA LEU A 98 6.72 7.90 -6.27
C LEU A 98 6.02 8.32 -7.57
N ALA A 99 4.95 9.13 -7.48
CA ALA A 99 4.24 9.64 -8.66
C ALA A 99 5.14 10.51 -9.55
N ARG A 100 5.99 11.36 -8.96
CA ARG A 100 6.98 12.15 -9.72
C ARG A 100 7.99 11.27 -10.47
N LEU A 101 8.37 10.13 -9.90
CA LEU A 101 9.27 9.16 -10.54
C LEU A 101 8.56 8.26 -11.56
N LEU A 102 7.23 8.19 -11.53
CA LEU A 102 6.39 7.34 -12.36
C LEU A 102 5.32 8.15 -13.12
N PRO A 103 5.68 9.18 -13.91
CA PRO A 103 4.70 10.07 -14.55
C PRO A 103 3.79 9.37 -15.57
N ALA A 104 4.16 8.18 -16.02
CA ALA A 104 3.37 7.36 -16.92
C ALA A 104 2.56 6.26 -16.19
N SER A 105 2.58 6.19 -14.87
CA SER A 105 1.82 5.24 -14.06
C SER A 105 0.75 5.96 -13.24
N ALA A 106 -0.31 5.27 -12.87
CA ALA A 106 -1.29 5.77 -11.92
C ALA A 106 -0.94 5.31 -10.51
N VAL A 107 -0.34 6.19 -9.70
CA VAL A 107 0.00 5.89 -8.30
C VAL A 107 -1.24 6.06 -7.41
N VAL A 108 -1.50 5.07 -6.56
CA VAL A 108 -2.60 5.07 -5.60
C VAL A 108 -2.07 4.72 -4.21
N LYS A 109 -2.32 5.56 -3.22
CA LYS A 109 -2.00 5.29 -1.81
C LYS A 109 -3.08 4.42 -1.19
N ALA A 110 -2.70 3.27 -0.64
CA ALA A 110 -3.61 2.40 0.09
C ALA A 110 -2.87 1.53 1.12
N PHE A 111 -3.61 0.87 2.01
CA PHE A 111 -3.15 -0.10 3.03
C PHE A 111 -2.14 0.39 4.07
N ASN A 112 -1.58 1.60 3.93
CA ASN A 112 -0.51 2.10 4.78
C ASN A 112 -0.94 2.31 6.25
N THR A 113 -2.25 2.47 6.49
CA THR A 113 -2.90 2.74 7.79
C THR A 113 -3.46 1.48 8.48
N ILE A 114 -3.00 0.29 8.08
CA ILE A 114 -3.34 -0.98 8.73
C ILE A 114 -2.05 -1.71 9.09
N PHE A 115 -1.92 -2.15 10.34
CA PHE A 115 -0.80 -2.99 10.75
C PHE A 115 -0.83 -4.37 10.09
N ALA A 116 0.35 -4.92 9.81
CA ALA A 116 0.51 -6.25 9.24
C ALA A 116 -0.21 -7.34 10.05
N ALA A 117 -0.15 -7.28 11.40
CA ALA A 117 -0.80 -8.26 12.26
C ALA A 117 -2.33 -8.30 12.10
N VAL A 118 -2.95 -7.15 11.80
CA VAL A 118 -4.41 -7.10 11.50
C VAL A 118 -4.71 -7.77 10.15
N LEU A 119 -3.86 -7.56 9.14
CA LEU A 119 -4.01 -8.22 7.84
C LEU A 119 -3.73 -9.74 7.92
N GLU A 120 -2.79 -10.16 8.76
CA GLU A 120 -2.50 -11.57 9.04
C GLU A 120 -3.68 -12.25 9.74
N ASP A 121 -4.21 -11.63 10.79
CA ASP A 121 -5.42 -12.09 11.45
C ASP A 121 -6.58 -12.18 10.45
N HIS A 122 -6.68 -11.22 9.52
CA HIS A 122 -7.70 -11.25 8.47
C HIS A 122 -7.53 -12.37 7.46
N ALA A 123 -6.31 -12.58 6.96
CA ALA A 123 -5.98 -13.65 6.04
C ALA A 123 -6.22 -15.05 6.64
N THR A 124 -6.22 -15.16 7.99
CA THR A 124 -6.50 -16.40 8.72
C THR A 124 -7.95 -16.53 9.20
N GLY A 125 -8.84 -15.62 8.77
CA GLY A 125 -10.28 -15.72 8.95
C GLY A 125 -10.88 -14.83 10.04
N ARG A 126 -10.09 -14.00 10.74
CA ARG A 126 -10.65 -13.01 11.69
C ARG A 126 -11.14 -11.77 10.92
N PRO A 127 -12.40 -11.31 11.09
CA PRO A 127 -12.86 -10.13 10.36
C PRO A 127 -12.05 -8.87 10.69
N CYS A 128 -11.56 -8.17 9.67
CA CYS A 128 -10.98 -6.83 9.82
C CYS A 128 -12.10 -5.79 9.80
N LYS A 129 -12.14 -4.92 10.82
CA LYS A 129 -13.11 -3.80 10.90
C LYS A 129 -12.52 -2.47 10.45
N LEU A 130 -11.20 -2.42 10.25
CA LEU A 130 -10.51 -1.20 9.85
C LEU A 130 -10.70 -0.96 8.35
N PRO A 131 -11.00 0.28 7.93
CA PRO A 131 -11.06 0.62 6.52
C PRO A 131 -9.67 0.70 5.89
N VAL A 132 -9.61 0.39 4.60
CA VAL A 132 -8.51 0.81 3.73
C VAL A 132 -8.89 2.12 3.07
N PHE A 133 -8.15 3.18 3.39
CA PHE A 133 -8.25 4.46 2.69
C PHE A 133 -7.55 4.37 1.34
N VAL A 134 -8.19 4.88 0.28
CA VAL A 134 -7.70 4.81 -1.10
C VAL A 134 -7.64 6.23 -1.68
N ALA A 135 -6.43 6.73 -1.93
CA ALA A 135 -6.21 8.07 -2.47
C ALA A 135 -5.40 8.02 -3.78
N GLY A 136 -5.81 8.77 -4.80
CA GLY A 136 -5.14 8.80 -6.10
C GLY A 136 -5.82 9.78 -7.07
N ASP A 137 -5.10 10.18 -8.12
CA ASP A 137 -5.58 11.19 -9.07
C ASP A 137 -6.25 10.60 -10.32
N ASP A 138 -5.93 9.34 -10.65
CA ASP A 138 -6.57 8.62 -11.75
C ASP A 138 -7.79 7.84 -11.23
N GLY A 139 -8.99 8.24 -11.69
CA GLY A 139 -10.25 7.66 -11.23
C GLY A 139 -10.41 6.17 -11.54
N MET A 140 -9.84 5.69 -12.66
CA MET A 140 -9.90 4.27 -13.03
C MET A 140 -8.97 3.42 -12.15
N ALA A 141 -7.79 3.94 -11.83
CA ALA A 141 -6.87 3.31 -10.90
C ALA A 141 -7.46 3.27 -9.48
N VAL A 142 -8.04 4.37 -8.99
CA VAL A 142 -8.73 4.42 -7.69
C VAL A 142 -9.89 3.41 -7.64
N ALA A 143 -10.70 3.33 -8.70
CA ALA A 143 -11.79 2.34 -8.77
C ALA A 143 -11.27 0.90 -8.78
N THR A 144 -10.17 0.64 -9.51
CA THR A 144 -9.51 -0.67 -9.54
C THR A 144 -9.01 -1.08 -8.16
N VAL A 145 -8.30 -0.19 -7.45
CA VAL A 145 -7.80 -0.46 -6.10
C VAL A 145 -8.95 -0.62 -5.09
N THR A 146 -10.00 0.18 -5.22
CA THR A 146 -11.22 0.06 -4.40
C THR A 146 -11.86 -1.32 -4.57
N SER A 147 -11.99 -1.81 -5.81
CA SER A 147 -12.49 -3.17 -6.09
C SER A 147 -11.59 -4.23 -5.45
N LEU A 148 -10.26 -4.12 -5.58
CA LEU A 148 -9.34 -5.08 -4.98
C LEU A 148 -9.45 -5.13 -3.45
N VAL A 149 -9.65 -3.98 -2.79
CA VAL A 149 -9.91 -3.93 -1.35
C VAL A 149 -11.20 -4.68 -1.01
N GLN A 150 -12.27 -4.46 -1.76
CA GLN A 150 -13.57 -5.12 -1.56
C GLN A 150 -13.51 -6.62 -1.85
N ASP A 151 -12.78 -7.04 -2.89
CA ASP A 151 -12.55 -8.44 -3.25
C ASP A 151 -11.85 -9.20 -2.11
N MET A 152 -10.98 -8.51 -1.35
CA MET A 152 -10.35 -9.02 -0.13
C MET A 152 -11.27 -9.00 1.11
N ASN A 153 -12.56 -8.68 0.95
CA ASN A 153 -13.53 -8.51 2.04
C ASN A 153 -13.11 -7.45 3.07
N LEU A 154 -12.41 -6.40 2.62
CA LEU A 154 -12.06 -5.23 3.41
C LEU A 154 -12.96 -4.05 3.04
N ARG A 155 -13.19 -3.14 3.99
CA ARG A 155 -13.95 -1.91 3.73
C ARG A 155 -13.05 -0.88 3.03
N ALA A 156 -13.37 -0.53 1.80
CA ALA A 156 -12.70 0.57 1.09
C ALA A 156 -13.34 1.92 1.43
N ILE A 157 -12.51 2.95 1.62
CA ILE A 157 -12.95 4.35 1.75
C ILE A 157 -12.18 5.19 0.74
N ALA A 158 -12.90 5.84 -0.18
CA ALA A 158 -12.32 6.83 -1.07
C ALA A 158 -11.81 8.01 -0.24
N ALA A 159 -10.50 8.25 -0.31
CA ALA A 159 -9.80 9.28 0.43
C ALA A 159 -9.39 10.46 -0.45
N GLY A 160 -9.91 10.58 -1.68
CA GLY A 160 -9.70 11.73 -2.57
C GLY A 160 -8.41 11.66 -3.38
N ALA A 161 -7.88 12.85 -3.72
CA ALA A 161 -6.68 13.02 -4.54
C ALA A 161 -5.42 12.45 -3.87
N LEU A 162 -4.37 12.17 -4.66
CA LEU A 162 -3.11 11.60 -4.16
C LEU A 162 -2.46 12.49 -3.09
N THR A 163 -2.69 13.81 -3.13
CA THR A 163 -2.24 14.77 -2.12
C THR A 163 -2.72 14.43 -0.70
N ASN A 164 -3.81 13.67 -0.55
CA ASN A 164 -4.29 13.23 0.77
C ASN A 164 -3.40 12.15 1.40
N ALA A 165 -2.44 11.59 0.67
CA ALA A 165 -1.35 10.80 1.26
C ALA A 165 -0.55 11.60 2.30
N ARG A 166 -0.52 12.94 2.22
CA ARG A 166 0.04 13.85 3.25
C ARG A 166 -0.67 13.76 4.60
N TYR A 167 -1.88 13.20 4.64
CA TYR A 167 -2.62 12.92 5.87
C TYR A 167 -2.57 11.43 6.23
N LEU A 168 -2.64 10.54 5.23
CA LEU A 168 -2.60 9.09 5.47
C LEU A 168 -1.25 8.62 6.01
N GLU A 169 -0.13 9.21 5.60
CA GLU A 169 1.20 8.85 6.11
C GLU A 169 1.38 9.29 7.58
N PRO A 170 1.10 10.55 7.98
CA PRO A 170 1.11 10.96 9.40
C PRO A 170 0.07 10.23 10.26
N MET A 171 -1.05 9.80 9.68
CA MET A 171 -2.00 8.94 10.37
C MET A 171 -1.34 7.60 10.77
N THR A 172 -0.48 7.04 9.92
CA THR A 172 0.30 5.85 10.30
C THR A 172 1.35 6.15 11.36
N GLU A 173 2.01 7.30 11.31
CA GLU A 173 2.92 7.74 12.38
C GLU A 173 2.21 7.77 13.74
N MET A 174 1.02 8.38 13.80
CA MET A 174 0.20 8.37 15.01
C MET A 174 -0.21 6.94 15.42
N MET A 175 -0.58 6.09 14.46
CA MET A 175 -0.92 4.69 14.74
C MET A 175 0.26 3.92 15.35
N ILE A 176 1.48 4.16 14.84
CA ILE A 176 2.73 3.59 15.37
C ILE A 176 3.00 4.10 16.80
N GLN A 177 2.83 5.40 17.03
CA GLN A 177 3.01 5.97 18.37
C GLN A 177 2.03 5.36 19.37
N LEU A 178 0.75 5.20 19.01
CA LEU A 178 -0.23 4.52 19.85
C LEU A 178 0.16 3.05 20.11
N GLY A 179 0.47 2.31 19.04
CA GLY A 179 0.70 0.88 19.10
C GLY A 179 1.97 0.51 19.87
N TYR A 180 3.11 1.03 19.44
CA TYR A 180 4.41 0.68 19.99
C TYR A 180 4.89 1.67 21.04
N GLY A 181 4.71 2.98 20.83
CA GLY A 181 5.17 4.00 21.77
C GLY A 181 4.39 4.03 23.08
N LEU A 182 3.07 3.81 23.01
CA LEU A 182 2.16 3.85 24.17
C LEU A 182 1.63 2.47 24.59
N GLY A 183 2.07 1.39 23.94
CA GLY A 183 1.81 0.02 24.38
C GLY A 183 0.40 -0.50 24.09
N HIS A 184 -0.35 0.09 23.16
CA HIS A 184 -1.65 -0.44 22.73
C HIS A 184 -1.54 -1.69 21.82
N GLY A 185 -0.34 -2.00 21.32
CA GLY A 185 -0.06 -3.17 20.49
C GLY A 185 -0.33 -2.95 18.99
N ASP A 186 -0.18 -4.01 18.20
CA ASP A 186 -0.22 -4.00 16.74
C ASP A 186 -1.57 -4.43 16.13
N ARG A 187 -2.58 -4.63 16.99
CA ARG A 187 -3.96 -5.02 16.62
C ARG A 187 -4.96 -3.88 16.82
N ILE A 188 -4.52 -2.67 16.52
CA ILE A 188 -5.30 -1.44 16.58
C ILE A 188 -5.27 -0.72 15.23
N GLY A 189 -6.10 0.29 15.10
CA GLY A 189 -6.07 1.25 14.01
C GLY A 189 -7.22 2.22 14.10
N PHE A 190 -7.36 3.07 13.10
CA PHE A 190 -8.42 4.06 13.05
C PHE A 190 -9.59 3.57 12.21
N ALA A 191 -10.81 3.79 12.70
CA ALA A 191 -12.03 3.51 11.97
C ALA A 191 -12.81 4.80 11.70
N LEU A 192 -13.38 4.93 10.49
CA LEU A 192 -14.35 5.98 10.20
C LEU A 192 -15.76 5.45 10.48
N GLU A 193 -16.38 5.96 11.54
CA GLU A 193 -17.73 5.61 11.98
C GLU A 193 -18.65 6.83 11.81
N ALA A 194 -19.91 6.59 11.44
CA ALA A 194 -20.90 7.67 11.40
C ALA A 194 -21.25 8.11 12.83
N ALA A 195 -21.31 9.43 13.06
CA ALA A 195 -21.91 9.96 14.27
C ALA A 195 -23.43 9.74 14.19
N ALA A 196 -24.01 9.17 15.25
CA ALA A 196 -25.45 8.95 15.37
C ALA A 196 -26.25 10.25 15.38
#